data_AF-A0A7X1JFG5-F1
#
_entry.id   AF-A0A7X1JFG5-F1
#
_cell.length_a   1.000
_cell.length_b   1.000
_cell.length_c   1.000
_cell.angle_alpha   90.00
_cell.angle_beta   90.00
_cell.angle_gamma   90.00
#
_symmetry.space_group_name_H-M   'P 1'
#
loop_
_entity.id
_entity.type
_entity.pdbx_description
1 polymer ?
#
loop_
_entity_poly.entity_id
_entity_poly.type
_entity_poly.pdbx_seq_one_letter_code
_entity_poly.pdbx_strand_id
1 'polypeptide(L)'
;MVDTTRLTRAVDHFADRLRAAPQSRLQRGAATEALGLARELSRRAQLLEDPSGEPREMPDAGMFAAADQITVAVHDLGLVLTDEAQVDEAVELVAEAQKRAGV
;
A
#
# COMPACT_ATOMS: atom_id res chain seq x y z
N MET A 1 11.31 4.11 -16.62
CA MET A 1 10.83 4.08 -15.24
C MET A 1 10.20 5.44 -14.97
N VAL A 2 8.91 5.46 -14.68
CA VAL A 2 8.17 6.68 -14.33
C VAL A 2 8.65 7.19 -12.96
N ASP A 3 8.51 8.49 -12.69
CA ASP A 3 8.84 9.04 -11.38
C ASP A 3 7.78 8.64 -10.35
N THR A 4 8.15 7.75 -9.43
CA THR A 4 7.27 7.23 -8.38
C THR A 4 7.43 7.95 -7.05
N THR A 5 8.22 9.04 -6.99
CA THR A 5 8.55 9.76 -5.74
C THR A 5 7.32 10.22 -4.99
N ARG A 6 6.28 10.67 -5.70
CA ARG A 6 5.02 11.12 -5.07
C ARG A 6 4.24 9.97 -4.43
N LEU A 7 4.26 8.79 -5.06
CA LEU A 7 3.61 7.59 -4.55
C LEU A 7 4.35 7.06 -3.32
N THR A 8 5.66 6.91 -3.38
CA THR A 8 6.46 6.40 -2.26
C THR A 8 6.35 7.33 -1.04
N ARG A 9 6.45 8.66 -1.23
CA ARG A 9 6.25 9.64 -0.14
C ARG A 9 4.86 9.57 0.48
N ALA A 10 3.80 9.37 -0.31
CA ALA A 10 2.45 9.25 0.21
C ALA A 10 2.31 8.02 1.12
N VAL A 11 2.91 6.89 0.72
CA VAL A 11 2.92 5.66 1.52
C VAL A 11 3.81 5.79 2.75
N ASP A 12 4.99 6.40 2.66
CA ASP A 12 5.87 6.63 3.81
C ASP A 12 5.15 7.44 4.90
N HIS A 13 4.48 8.53 4.50
CA HIS A 13 3.70 9.34 5.44
C HIS A 13 2.54 8.55 6.07
N PHE A 14 1.85 7.69 5.30
CA PHE A 14 0.81 6.82 5.86
C PHE A 14 1.39 5.78 6.83
N ALA A 15 2.50 5.14 6.47
CA ALA A 15 3.20 4.16 7.30
C ALA A 15 3.66 4.78 8.63
N ASP A 16 4.22 5.99 8.60
CA ASP A 16 4.65 6.69 9.81
C ASP A 16 3.47 7.00 10.75
N ARG A 17 2.31 7.38 10.20
CA ARG A 17 1.09 7.60 10.99
C ARG A 17 0.56 6.30 11.60
N LEU A 18 0.64 5.18 10.88
CA LEU A 18 0.29 3.87 11.44
C LEU A 18 1.25 3.47 12.58
N ARG A 19 2.57 3.69 12.41
CA ARG A 19 3.57 3.41 13.45
C ARG A 19 3.39 4.27 14.70
N ALA A 20 2.94 5.51 14.53
CA ALA A 20 2.65 6.43 15.62
C ALA A 20 1.25 6.22 16.26
N ALA A 21 0.36 5.44 15.63
CA ALA A 21 -1.01 5.28 16.09
C ALA A 21 -1.09 4.42 17.36
N PRO A 22 -1.98 4.77 18.32
CA PRO A 22 -2.26 3.91 19.46
C PRO A 22 -2.80 2.55 19.01
N GLN A 23 -2.47 1.47 19.74
CA GLN A 23 -2.98 0.12 19.44
C GLN A 23 -4.50 0.07 19.30
N SER A 24 -5.25 0.79 20.14
CA SER A 24 -6.72 0.81 20.05
C SER A 24 -7.24 1.40 18.72
N ARG A 25 -6.48 2.30 18.10
CA ARG A 25 -6.78 2.85 16.76
C ARG A 25 -6.54 1.80 15.69
N LEU A 26 -5.41 1.10 15.76
CA LEU A 26 -5.05 0.00 14.85
C LEU A 26 -6.10 -1.12 14.87
N GLN A 27 -6.51 -1.53 16.07
CA GLN A 27 -7.55 -2.56 16.26
C GLN A 27 -8.95 -2.12 15.80
N ARG A 28 -9.26 -0.82 15.78
CA ARG A 28 -10.54 -0.28 15.29
C ARG A 28 -10.63 -0.20 13.75
N GLY A 29 -9.65 -0.73 13.03
CA GLY A 29 -9.71 -0.88 11.58
C GLY A 29 -8.55 -0.29 10.79
N ALA A 30 -7.72 0.57 11.40
CA ALA A 30 -6.61 1.21 10.66
C ALA A 30 -5.61 0.19 10.11
N ALA A 31 -5.31 -0.88 10.87
CA ALA A 31 -4.45 -1.95 10.39
C ALA A 31 -5.09 -2.78 9.27
N THR A 32 -6.40 -3.02 9.35
CA THR A 32 -7.15 -3.76 8.31
C THR A 32 -7.18 -2.98 7.00
N GLU A 33 -7.43 -1.66 7.05
CA GLU A 33 -7.40 -0.80 5.86
C GLU A 33 -6.01 -0.73 5.23
N ALA A 34 -4.96 -0.67 6.06
CA ALA A 34 -3.57 -0.70 5.59
C ALA A 34 -3.21 -2.05 4.94
N LEU A 35 -3.58 -3.19 5.55
CA LEU A 35 -3.37 -4.51 4.95
C LEU A 35 -4.15 -4.66 3.63
N GLY A 36 -5.38 -4.14 3.57
CA GLY A 36 -6.18 -4.11 2.35
C GLY A 36 -5.47 -3.35 1.22
N LEU A 37 -4.90 -2.18 1.53
CA LEU A 37 -4.07 -1.44 0.59
C LEU A 37 -2.83 -2.23 0.17
N ALA A 38 -2.08 -2.81 1.11
CA ALA A 38 -0.87 -3.58 0.81
C ALA A 38 -1.14 -4.74 -0.16
N ARG A 39 -2.25 -5.46 0.06
CA ARG A 39 -2.72 -6.53 -0.82
C ARG A 39 -3.05 -6.03 -2.21
N GLU A 40 -3.76 -4.90 -2.31
CA GLU A 40 -4.11 -4.33 -3.61
C GLU A 40 -2.87 -3.86 -4.39
N LEU A 41 -1.92 -3.18 -3.72
CA LEU A 41 -0.66 -2.76 -4.35
C LEU A 41 0.16 -3.97 -4.82
N SER A 42 0.29 -5.00 -3.99
CA SER A 42 1.01 -6.24 -4.36
C SER A 42 0.32 -7.00 -5.50
N ARG A 43 -1.01 -7.05 -5.51
CA ARG A 43 -1.79 -7.65 -6.59
C ARG A 43 -1.56 -6.92 -7.92
N ARG A 44 -1.59 -5.58 -7.89
CA ARG A 44 -1.30 -4.75 -9.07
C ARG A 44 0.12 -4.96 -9.58
N ALA A 45 1.11 -5.00 -8.68
CA ALA A 45 2.50 -5.26 -9.05
C ALA A 45 2.62 -6.61 -9.79
N GLN A 46 2.07 -7.68 -9.20
CA GLN A 46 2.10 -9.03 -9.79
C GLN A 46 1.43 -9.08 -11.17
N LEU A 47 0.27 -8.43 -11.34
CA LEU A 47 -0.43 -8.41 -12.63
C LEU A 47 0.28 -7.58 -13.71
N LEU A 48 1.07 -6.59 -13.32
CA LEU A 48 1.90 -5.83 -14.25
C LEU A 48 3.14 -6.63 -14.67
N GLU A 49 3.72 -7.42 -13.77
CA GLU A 49 4.86 -8.30 -14.06
C GLU A 49 4.49 -9.53 -14.89
N ASP A 50 3.40 -10.21 -14.51
CA ASP A 50 2.86 -11.38 -15.21
C ASP A 50 1.33 -11.26 -15.31
N PRO A 51 0.82 -10.66 -16.40
CA PRO A 51 -0.62 -10.50 -16.62
C PRO A 51 -1.41 -11.80 -16.69
N SER A 52 -0.74 -12.94 -16.90
CA SER A 52 -1.35 -14.26 -17.02
C SER A 52 -1.27 -15.11 -15.74
N GLY A 53 -0.45 -14.66 -14.77
CA GLY A 53 -0.24 -15.35 -13.50
C GLY A 53 -1.38 -15.10 -12.52
N GLU A 54 -1.70 -16.12 -11.72
CA GLU A 54 -2.61 -15.97 -10.58
C GLU A 54 -1.89 -15.20 -9.46
N PRO A 55 -2.39 -14.01 -9.05
CA PRO A 55 -1.73 -13.22 -8.02
C PRO A 55 -1.74 -13.94 -6.67
N ARG A 56 -0.59 -13.95 -6.00
CA ARG A 56 -0.47 -14.48 -4.64
C ARG A 56 -1.01 -13.48 -3.64
N GLU A 57 -1.79 -13.95 -2.67
CA GLU A 57 -2.30 -13.10 -1.60
C GLU A 57 -1.22 -12.82 -0.56
N MET A 58 -1.02 -11.53 -0.24
CA MET A 58 -0.15 -11.13 0.87
C MET A 58 -0.79 -11.57 2.21
N PRO A 59 -0.07 -12.32 3.06
CA PRO A 59 -0.62 -12.81 4.33
C PRO A 59 -0.90 -11.66 5.31
N ASP A 60 -1.81 -11.87 6.26
CA ASP A 60 -1.92 -10.98 7.42
C ASP A 60 -0.76 -11.27 8.38
N ALA A 61 0.17 -10.33 8.51
CA ALA A 61 1.33 -10.44 9.40
C ALA A 61 1.09 -9.81 10.79
N GLY A 62 -0.15 -9.38 11.07
CA GLY A 62 -0.56 -8.74 12.31
C GLY A 62 -0.57 -7.21 12.23
N MET A 63 -1.32 -6.58 13.13
CA MET A 63 -1.64 -5.15 13.05
C MET A 63 -0.43 -4.20 13.07
N PHE A 64 0.68 -4.61 13.67
CA PHE A 64 1.90 -3.80 13.73
C PHE A 64 2.76 -3.93 12.47
N ALA A 65 2.60 -5.02 11.70
CA ALA A 65 3.31 -5.22 10.45
C ALA A 65 2.63 -4.51 9.27
N ALA A 66 1.38 -4.04 9.43
CA ALA A 66 0.62 -3.43 8.33
C ALA A 66 1.33 -2.21 7.70
N ALA A 67 2.05 -1.42 8.50
CA ALA A 67 2.86 -0.30 7.99
C ALA A 67 4.03 -0.78 7.12
N ASP A 68 4.71 -1.86 7.52
CA ASP A 68 5.82 -2.43 6.76
C ASP A 68 5.33 -3.12 5.49
N GLN A 69 4.16 -3.76 5.54
CA GLN A 69 3.52 -4.39 4.39
C GLN A 69 3.14 -3.39 3.30
N ILE A 70 2.60 -2.22 3.65
CA ILE A 70 2.34 -1.17 2.64
C ILE A 70 3.64 -0.60 2.07
N THR A 71 4.70 -0.45 2.89
CA THR A 71 6.01 0.03 2.43
C THR A 71 6.65 -0.95 1.45
N VAL A 72 6.61 -2.26 1.73
CA VAL A 72 7.12 -3.27 0.78
C VAL A 72 6.30 -3.24 -0.52
N ALA A 73 4.96 -3.27 -0.41
CA ALA A 73 4.10 -3.35 -1.59
C ALA A 73 4.22 -2.13 -2.53
N VAL A 74 4.45 -0.92 -1.99
CA VAL A 74 4.64 0.27 -2.83
C VAL A 74 5.97 0.25 -3.58
N HIS A 75 7.02 -0.30 -2.97
CA HIS A 75 8.31 -0.43 -3.64
C HIS A 75 8.24 -1.45 -4.77
N ASP A 76 7.59 -2.60 -4.54
CA ASP A 76 7.37 -3.61 -5.58
C ASP A 76 6.56 -3.02 -6.75
N LEU A 77 5.45 -2.34 -6.46
CA LEU A 77 4.65 -1.68 -7.49
C LEU A 77 5.46 -0.62 -8.23
N GLY A 78 6.22 0.21 -7.51
CA GLY A 78 7.00 1.30 -8.10
C GLY A 78 8.06 0.84 -9.11
N LEU A 79 8.54 -0.40 -9.03
CA LEU A 79 9.49 -0.96 -9.99
C LEU A 79 8.85 -1.28 -11.35
N VAL A 80 7.54 -1.49 -11.38
CA VAL A 80 6.83 -2.07 -12.54
C VAL A 80 5.84 -1.11 -13.19
N LEU A 81 5.61 0.07 -12.60
CA LEU A 81 4.84 1.15 -13.21
C LEU A 81 5.55 1.70 -14.45
N THR A 82 4.78 1.91 -15.52
CA THR A 82 5.30 2.32 -16.83
C THR A 82 4.89 3.72 -17.25
N ASP A 83 3.82 4.27 -16.68
CA ASP A 83 3.30 5.60 -17.02
C ASP A 83 2.77 6.38 -15.81
N GLU A 84 2.56 7.69 -16.00
CA GLU A 84 2.16 8.63 -14.95
C GLU A 84 0.73 8.41 -14.46
N ALA A 85 -0.17 7.92 -15.31
CA ALA A 85 -1.57 7.70 -14.94
C ALA A 85 -1.69 6.54 -13.94
N GLN A 86 -0.88 5.49 -14.09
CA GLN A 86 -0.82 4.41 -13.09
C GLN A 86 -0.28 4.91 -11.74
N VAL A 87 0.64 5.89 -11.74
CA VAL A 87 1.11 6.53 -10.51
C VAL A 87 0.00 7.36 -9.88
N ASP A 88 -0.78 8.12 -10.67
CA ASP A 88 -1.93 8.90 -10.20
C ASP A 88 -2.95 8.01 -9.49
N GLU A 89 -3.36 6.92 -10.15
CA GLU A 89 -4.31 5.96 -9.58
C GLU A 89 -3.80 5.33 -8.29
N ALA A 90 -2.51 4.99 -8.22
CA ALA A 90 -1.92 4.42 -7.01
C ALA A 90 -1.89 5.44 -5.86
N VAL A 91 -1.58 6.72 -6.14
CA VAL A 91 -1.63 7.80 -5.14
C VAL A 91 -3.05 7.99 -4.61
N GLU A 92 -4.06 7.96 -5.49
CA GLU A 92 -5.46 8.06 -5.10
C GLU A 92 -5.88 6.91 -4.19
N LEU A 93 -5.49 5.67 -4.52
CA LEU A 93 -5.75 4.51 -3.67
C LEU A 93 -5.15 4.66 -2.27
N VAL A 94 -3.91 5.15 -2.17
CA VAL A 94 -3.23 5.40 -0.88
C VAL A 94 -4.00 6.45 -0.09
N ALA A 95 -4.41 7.54 -0.73
CA ALA A 95 -5.18 8.60 -0.07
C ALA A 95 -6.53 8.11 0.44
N GLU A 96 -7.25 7.29 -0.33
CA GLU A 96 -8.53 6.73 0.08
C GLU A 96 -8.39 5.72 1.23
N ALA A 97 -7.36 4.87 1.19
CA ALA A 97 -7.06 3.96 2.29
C ALA A 97 -6.68 4.71 3.57
N GLN A 98 -5.88 5.77 3.47
CA GLN A 98 -5.52 6.61 4.60
C GLN A 98 -6.76 7.26 5.24
N LYS A 99 -7.69 7.78 4.42
CA LYS A 99 -8.96 8.35 4.91
C LYS A 99 -9.79 7.31 5.68
N ARG A 100 -9.92 6.09 5.15
CA ARG A 100 -10.67 5.00 5.81
C ARG A 100 -9.98 4.53 7.09
N ALA A 101 -8.65 4.49 7.12
CA ALA A 101 -7.88 4.12 8.30
C ALA A 101 -8.03 5.14 9.44
N GLY A 102 -8.31 6.41 9.12
CA GLY A 102 -8.55 7.47 10.11
C GLY A 102 -7.33 7.74 11.00
N VAL A 103 -6.12 7.56 10.42
CA VAL A 103 -4.84 7.85 11.07
C VAL A 103 -4.26 9.15 10.57
#